data_AF-A0A8X6WJW0-F1
#
_entry.id   AF-A0A8X6WJW0-F1
#
_cell.length_a   1.000
_cell.length_b   1.000
_cell.length_c   1.000
_cell.angle_alpha   90.00
_cell.angle_beta   90.00
_cell.angle_gamma   90.00
#
_symmetry.space_group_name_H-M   'P 1'
#
loop_
_entity.id
_entity.type
_entity.pdbx_description
1 polymer ?
#
loop_
_entity_poly.entity_id
_entity_poly.type
_entity_poly.pdbx_seq_one_letter_code
_entity_poly.pdbx_strand_id
1 'polypeptide(L)'
;MMETRWGARRVARQLGRSDCVVRRYWDQWIQEVSFTRRPGSGRTQQTSRREDHHIVRNARAQPIASSAAIQAQVAPSLVGPVSSRTI
;
A
#
# COMPACT_ATOMS: atom_id res chain seq x y z
N MET A 1 -16.88 -2.96 20.01
CA MET A 1 -18.07 -2.13 19.77
C MET A 1 -19.28 -2.73 20.44
N MET A 2 -19.38 -4.06 20.58
CA MET A 2 -20.40 -4.72 21.40
C MET A 2 -19.92 -5.22 22.77
N GLU A 3 -18.61 -5.27 23.04
CA GLU A 3 -18.10 -5.73 24.35
C GLU A 3 -18.23 -4.68 25.46
N THR A 4 -18.13 -3.39 25.11
CA THR A 4 -18.59 -2.28 25.95
C THR A 4 -19.93 -1.82 25.40
N ARG A 5 -20.92 -1.59 26.26
CA ARG A 5 -22.36 -1.31 25.98
C ARG A 5 -22.67 -0.09 25.08
N TRP A 6 -21.76 0.35 24.23
CA TRP A 6 -21.84 1.59 23.47
C TRP A 6 -22.26 1.31 22.03
N GLY A 7 -23.44 1.81 21.64
CA GLY A 7 -23.90 1.70 20.25
C GLY A 7 -23.08 2.55 19.27
N ALA A 8 -22.97 2.09 18.02
CA ALA A 8 -22.22 2.76 16.96
C ALA A 8 -22.61 4.24 16.79
N ARG A 9 -23.89 4.59 16.93
CA ARG A 9 -24.37 5.99 16.89
C ARG A 9 -23.80 6.88 17.98
N ARG A 10 -23.55 6.35 19.17
CA ARG A 10 -22.95 7.11 20.28
C ARG A 10 -21.48 7.38 19.99
N VAL A 11 -20.76 6.34 19.55
CA VAL A 11 -19.35 6.44 19.16
C VAL A 11 -19.19 7.40 17.98
N ALA A 12 -20.05 7.30 16.96
CA ALA A 12 -20.06 8.16 15.79
C ALA A 12 -20.22 9.65 16.16
N ARG A 13 -21.17 9.98 17.05
CA ARG A 13 -21.35 11.34 17.56
C ARG A 13 -20.12 11.86 18.30
N GLN A 14 -19.49 11.02 19.14
CA GLN A 14 -18.29 11.41 19.88
C GLN A 14 -17.08 11.61 18.97
N LEU A 15 -16.99 10.86 17.87
CA LEU A 15 -15.90 10.96 16.89
C LEU A 15 -16.16 12.01 15.80
N GLY A 16 -17.35 12.63 15.74
CA GLY A 16 -17.74 13.51 14.63
C GLY A 16 -17.76 12.80 13.28
N ARG A 17 -18.09 11.50 13.26
CA ARG A 17 -18.14 10.66 12.05
C ARG A 17 -19.54 10.10 11.85
N SER A 18 -19.80 9.54 10.66
CA SER A 18 -21.06 8.85 10.40
C SER A 18 -21.09 7.47 11.05
N ASP A 19 -22.30 7.02 11.41
CA ASP A 19 -22.54 5.69 11.99
C ASP A 19 -22.05 4.56 11.06
N CYS A 20 -22.25 4.72 9.74
CA CYS A 20 -21.82 3.75 8.75
C CYS A 20 -20.29 3.59 8.69
N VAL A 21 -19.52 4.66 8.90
CA VAL A 21 -18.06 4.59 8.97
C VAL A 21 -17.63 3.80 10.21
N VAL A 22 -18.20 4.12 11.36
CA VAL A 22 -17.90 3.42 12.62
C VAL A 22 -18.20 1.93 12.52
N ARG A 23 -19.35 1.55 11.94
CA ARG A 23 -19.69 0.15 11.68
C ARG A 23 -18.71 -0.53 10.72
N ARG A 24 -18.39 0.11 9.60
CA ARG A 24 -17.43 -0.44 8.60
C ARG A 24 -16.07 -0.73 9.23
N TYR A 25 -15.54 0.17 10.04
CA TYR A 25 -14.26 -0.04 10.73
C TYR A 25 -14.35 -1.17 11.78
N TRP A 26 -15.49 -1.30 12.46
CA TRP A 26 -15.70 -2.40 13.39
C TRP A 26 -15.77 -3.76 12.69
N ASP A 27 -16.51 -3.85 11.60
CA ASP A 27 -16.62 -5.07 10.81
C ASP A 27 -15.25 -5.46 10.24
N GLN A 28 -14.46 -4.48 9.77
CA GLN A 28 -13.08 -4.71 9.35
C GLN A 28 -12.22 -5.26 10.49
N TRP A 29 -12.33 -4.69 11.70
CA TRP A 29 -11.59 -5.16 12.86
C TRP A 29 -11.93 -6.61 13.24
N ILE A 30 -13.21 -6.98 13.25
CA ILE A 30 -13.64 -8.36 13.56
C ILE A 30 -13.11 -9.36 12.53
N GLN A 31 -13.06 -8.97 11.25
CA GLN A 31 -12.65 -9.86 10.17
C GLN A 31 -11.13 -9.97 10.02
N GLU A 32 -10.40 -8.87 10.17
CA GLU A 32 -8.97 -8.79 9.84
C GLU A 32 -8.07 -8.66 11.07
N VAL A 33 -8.64 -8.36 12.25
CA VAL A 33 -7.91 -7.98 13.47
C VAL A 33 -6.89 -6.87 13.19
N SER A 34 -7.22 -6.01 12.23
CA SER A 34 -6.35 -4.96 11.73
C SER A 34 -7.12 -3.65 11.59
N PHE A 35 -6.48 -2.56 11.99
CA PHE A 35 -6.94 -1.20 11.75
C PHE A 35 -6.27 -0.58 10.51
N THR A 36 -5.41 -1.33 9.82
CA THR A 36 -4.67 -0.81 8.67
C THR A 36 -5.63 -0.56 7.50
N ARG A 37 -5.34 0.51 6.76
CA ARG A 37 -6.07 0.79 5.53
C ARG A 37 -5.76 -0.34 4.54
N ARG A 38 -6.80 -0.95 3.98
CA ARG A 38 -6.64 -1.89 2.87
C ARG A 38 -5.88 -1.19 1.73
N PRO A 39 -4.97 -1.89 1.04
CA PRO A 39 -4.37 -1.38 -0.18
C PRO A 39 -5.48 -0.88 -1.11
N GLY A 40 -5.28 0.31 -1.68
CA GLY A 40 -6.24 0.84 -2.64
C GLY A 40 -6.37 -0.12 -3.82
N SER A 41 -7.58 -0.45 -4.23
CA SER A 41 -7.86 -1.22 -5.47
C SER A 41 -7.71 -0.35 -6.73
N GLY A 42 -6.85 0.67 -6.67
CA GLY A 42 -6.61 1.58 -7.77
C GLY A 42 -5.87 0.89 -8.92
N ARG A 43 -5.58 1.64 -9.97
CA ARG A 43 -4.76 1.16 -11.08
C ARG A 43 -3.45 0.61 -10.52
N THR A 44 -3.08 -0.59 -10.97
CA THR A 44 -1.80 -1.20 -10.62
C THR A 44 -0.66 -0.26 -11.05
N GLN A 45 0.34 -0.15 -10.19
CA GLN A 45 1.55 0.59 -10.54
C GLN A 45 2.18 -0.06 -11.77
N GLN A 46 2.63 0.76 -12.71
CA GLN A 46 3.30 0.28 -13.91
C GLN A 46 4.65 -0.35 -13.58
N THR A 47 5.29 0.12 -12.51
CA THR A 47 6.58 -0.35 -12.04
C THR A 47 6.46 -1.15 -10.75
N SER A 48 7.29 -2.17 -10.60
CA SER A 48 7.44 -2.89 -9.34
C SER A 48 8.33 -2.12 -8.35
N ARG A 49 8.22 -2.39 -7.05
CA ARG A 49 9.10 -1.78 -6.03
C ARG A 49 10.60 -1.96 -6.34
N ARG A 50 10.95 -3.10 -6.95
CA ARG A 50 12.34 -3.41 -7.34
C ARG A 50 12.78 -2.51 -8.50
N GLU A 51 11.92 -2.30 -9.49
CA GLU A 51 12.17 -1.38 -10.59
C GLU A 51 12.28 0.05 -10.09
N ASP A 52 11.40 0.48 -9.18
CA ASP A 52 11.47 1.82 -8.58
C ASP A 52 12.80 2.06 -7.88
N HIS A 53 13.26 1.08 -7.10
CA HIS A 53 14.57 1.17 -6.44
C HIS A 53 15.71 1.25 -7.47
N HIS A 54 15.60 0.54 -8.59
CA HIS A 54 16.60 0.59 -9.66
C HIS A 54 16.59 1.94 -10.38
N ILE A 55 15.40 2.47 -10.70
CA ILE A 55 15.21 3.81 -11.29
C ILE A 55 15.84 4.87 -10.38
N VAL A 56 15.51 4.85 -9.08
CA VAL A 56 16.05 5.79 -8.10
C VAL A 56 17.57 5.69 -8.00
N ARG A 57 18.12 4.47 -7.98
CA ARG A 57 19.56 4.25 -7.91
C ARG A 57 20.27 4.81 -9.15
N ASN A 58 19.75 4.53 -10.35
CA ASN A 58 20.37 4.99 -11.59
C ASN A 58 20.26 6.50 -11.77
N ALA A 59 19.10 7.08 -11.44
CA ALA A 59 18.93 8.53 -11.46
C ALA A 59 19.90 9.24 -10.50
N ARG A 60 20.16 8.64 -9.32
CA ARG A 60 21.14 9.19 -8.36
C ARG A 60 22.58 9.03 -8.85
N ALA A 61 22.91 7.89 -9.45
CA ALA A 61 24.25 7.64 -9.97
C ALA A 61 24.58 8.48 -11.21
N GLN A 62 23.58 8.80 -12.04
CA GLN A 62 23.71 9.57 -13.26
C GLN A 62 22.65 10.68 -13.31
N PRO A 63 22.85 11.81 -12.60
CA PRO A 63 21.84 12.86 -12.45
C PRO A 63 21.41 13.54 -13.76
N ILE A 64 22.27 13.51 -14.78
CA ILE A 64 22.05 14.10 -16.11
C ILE A 64 21.53 13.08 -17.14
N ALA A 65 21.39 11.81 -16.78
CA ALA A 65 20.85 10.80 -17.69
C ALA A 65 19.37 11.09 -17.99
N SER A 66 18.98 10.91 -19.26
CA SER A 66 17.59 11.06 -19.66
C SER A 66 16.72 9.94 -19.08
N SER A 67 15.42 10.19 -18.97
CA SER A 67 14.46 9.18 -18.52
C SER A 67 14.49 7.92 -19.39
N ALA A 68 14.61 8.07 -20.71
CA ALA A 68 14.73 6.95 -21.64
C ALA A 68 16.00 6.12 -21.40
N ALA A 69 17.14 6.78 -21.12
CA ALA A 69 18.39 6.10 -20.81
C ALA A 69 18.28 5.32 -19.48
N ILE A 70 17.62 5.88 -18.48
CA ILE A 70 17.37 5.19 -17.19
C ILE A 70 16.42 4.00 -17.40
N GLN A 71 15.36 4.17 -18.18
CA GLN A 71 14.40 3.09 -18.49
C GLN A 71 15.06 1.93 -19.24
N ALA A 72 15.94 2.22 -20.22
CA ALA A 72 16.69 1.19 -20.95
C ALA A 72 17.55 0.32 -20.02
N GLN A 73 18.05 0.89 -18.92
CA GLN A 73 18.86 0.17 -17.93
C GLN A 73 18.00 -0.66 -16.95
N VAL A 74 16.70 -0.40 -16.83
CA VAL A 74 15.81 -1.17 -15.94
C VAL A 74 15.47 -2.55 -16.52
N ALA A 75 15.28 -2.65 -17.85
CA ALA A 75 14.90 -3.89 -18.53
C ALA A 75 15.89 -5.08 -18.33
N PRO A 76 17.22 -4.90 -18.34
CA PRO A 76 18.20 -5.96 -18.06
C PRO A 76 18.08 -6.60 -16.66
N SER A 77 17.50 -5.90 -15.68
CA SER A 77 17.40 -6.40 -14.30
C SER A 77 16.27 -7.43 -14.08
N LEU A 78 15.43 -7.65 -15.10
CA LEU A 78 14.23 -8.50 -15.08
C LEU A 78 14.49 -9.96 -15.48
N VAL A 79 15.68 -10.30 -15.99
CA VAL A 79 15.99 -11.65 -16.55
C VAL A 79 16.67 -12.58 -15.53
N GLY A 80 17.04 -12.08 -14.34
CA GLY A 80 17.61 -12.91 -13.28
C GLY A 80 16.51 -13.62 -12.47
N PRO A 81 16.58 -14.95 -12.23
CA PRO A 81 15.58 -15.66 -11.46
C PRO A 81 15.41 -15.04 -10.07
N VAL A 82 14.15 -14.80 -9.68
CA VAL A 82 13.78 -14.46 -8.31
C VAL A 82 14.09 -15.67 -7.45
N SER A 83 15.17 -15.60 -6.66
CA SER A 83 15.39 -16.56 -5.58
C SER A 83 14.30 -16.34 -4.52
N SER A 84 13.25 -17.15 -4.59
CA SER A 84 12.26 -17.26 -3.54
C SER A 84 12.93 -17.87 -2.32
N ARG A 85 13.42 -17.03 -1.41
CA ARG A 85 13.85 -17.46 -0.08
C ARG A 85 12.60 -17.66 0.76
N THR A 86 12.09 -18.88 0.79
CA THR A 86 11.10 -19.33 1.76
C THR A 86 11.72 -19.23 3.17
N ILE A 87 11.01 -18.59 4.10
CA ILE A 87 11.22 -18.72 5.54
C ILE A 87 10.31 -19.85 6.02
#